data_AF-A0A2T6A030-F1
#
_entry.id   AF-A0A2T6A030-F1
#
_cell.length_a   1.000
_cell.length_b   1.000
_cell.length_c   1.000
_cell.angle_alpha   90.00
_cell.angle_beta   90.00
_cell.angle_gamma   90.00
#
_symmetry.space_group_name_H-M   'P 1'
#
loop_
_entity.id
_entity.type
_entity.pdbx_description
1 polymer ?
#
loop_
_entity_poly.entity_id
_entity_poly.type
_entity_poly.pdbx_seq_one_letter_code
_entity_poly.pdbx_strand_id
1 'polypeptide(L)'
;MRLNPNGRIPTIVDRGADDFAVFESGAILWYLAEKYDRFLRHDPKERSETLQWLMFQMGGIGPMMGQAMFFQRIAKPSGDEVPYAIDRYVNETRRLLKQVGRRPTLASGENDLPGAEESGRWALPGKRGR
;
A
#
# COMPACT_ATOMS: atom_id res chain seq x y z
N MET A 1 8.38 -9.49 -21.46
CA MET A 1 7.02 -8.90 -21.59
C MET A 1 5.87 -9.90 -21.40
N ARG A 2 6.12 -11.18 -21.02
CA ARG A 2 5.07 -12.22 -20.98
C ARG A 2 4.19 -12.25 -19.73
N LEU A 3 4.68 -11.78 -18.58
CA LEU A 3 3.99 -11.91 -17.28
C LEU A 3 3.23 -10.65 -16.84
N ASN A 4 3.64 -9.49 -17.33
CA ASN A 4 3.05 -8.21 -16.98
C ASN A 4 3.16 -7.25 -18.17
N PRO A 5 2.05 -6.88 -18.80
CA PRO A 5 2.05 -5.98 -19.95
C PRO A 5 2.39 -4.53 -19.56
N ASN A 6 2.13 -4.12 -18.31
CA ASN A 6 2.45 -2.79 -17.78
C ASN A 6 3.96 -2.63 -17.49
N GLY A 7 4.71 -3.73 -17.34
CA GLY A 7 6.16 -3.70 -17.11
C GLY A 7 6.57 -3.09 -15.77
N ARG A 8 5.64 -2.91 -14.83
CA ARG A 8 5.87 -2.35 -13.49
C ARG A 8 5.74 -3.43 -12.42
N ILE A 9 6.74 -3.56 -11.55
CA ILE A 9 6.60 -4.38 -10.34
C ILE A 9 5.51 -3.81 -9.41
N PRO A 10 4.88 -4.64 -8.56
CA PRO A 10 5.07 -6.08 -8.39
C PRO A 10 4.31 -6.95 -9.40
N THR A 11 4.79 -8.18 -9.58
CA THR A 11 4.14 -9.27 -10.32
C THR A 11 4.51 -10.58 -9.65
N ILE A 12 3.53 -11.45 -9.42
CA ILE A 12 3.74 -12.79 -8.87
C ILE A 12 3.31 -13.84 -9.89
N VAL A 13 3.83 -15.06 -9.72
CA VAL A 13 3.39 -16.25 -10.45
C VAL A 13 3.00 -17.30 -9.42
N ASP A 14 1.73 -17.69 -9.41
CA ASP A 14 1.24 -18.75 -8.56
C ASP A 14 1.43 -20.12 -9.22
N ARG A 15 2.51 -20.80 -8.83
CA ARG A 15 2.83 -22.15 -9.32
C ARG A 15 1.81 -23.20 -8.91
N GLY A 16 1.04 -22.96 -7.85
CA GLY A 16 -0.04 -23.85 -7.41
C GLY A 16 -1.33 -23.70 -8.21
N ALA A 17 -1.40 -22.68 -9.08
CA ALA A 17 -2.55 -22.38 -9.93
C ALA A 17 -2.11 -22.34 -11.40
N ASP A 18 -1.45 -23.40 -11.86
CA ASP A 18 -1.01 -23.57 -13.27
C ASP A 18 -0.17 -22.38 -13.79
N ASP A 19 0.82 -21.98 -12.97
CA ASP A 19 1.69 -20.82 -13.23
C ASP A 19 0.94 -19.51 -13.55
N PHE A 20 -0.23 -19.31 -12.91
CA PHE A 20 -1.05 -18.10 -13.11
C PHE A 20 -0.30 -16.84 -12.66
N ALA A 21 -0.14 -15.89 -13.59
CA ALA A 21 0.54 -14.63 -13.34
C ALA A 21 -0.43 -13.53 -12.90
N VAL A 22 -0.10 -12.84 -11.81
CA VAL A 22 -0.90 -11.72 -11.27
C VAL A 22 -0.01 -10.48 -11.15
N PHE A 23 -0.43 -9.38 -11.77
CA PHE A 23 0.22 -8.08 -11.72
C PHE A 23 -0.74 -7.03 -11.15
N GLU A 24 -0.24 -5.82 -10.88
CA GLU A 24 -0.88 -4.78 -10.04
C GLU A 24 -0.94 -5.16 -8.56
N SER A 25 -0.34 -4.35 -7.69
CA SER A 25 -0.25 -4.63 -6.25
C SER A 25 -1.61 -4.84 -5.59
N GLY A 26 -2.62 -4.07 -5.99
CA GLY A 26 -3.98 -4.22 -5.45
C GLY A 26 -4.61 -5.55 -5.85
N ALA A 27 -4.46 -5.97 -7.11
CA ALA A 27 -4.97 -7.25 -7.57
C ALA A 27 -4.23 -8.42 -6.92
N ILE A 28 -2.92 -8.31 -6.72
CA ILE A 28 -2.12 -9.31 -5.98
C ILE A 28 -2.61 -9.46 -4.54
N LEU A 29 -2.82 -8.36 -3.81
CA LEU A 29 -3.33 -8.41 -2.44
C LEU A 29 -4.71 -9.04 -2.39
N TRP A 30 -5.60 -8.65 -3.30
CA TRP A 30 -6.95 -9.23 -3.38
C TRP A 30 -6.91 -10.73 -3.68
N TYR A 31 -6.13 -11.13 -4.69
CA TYR A 31 -5.95 -12.52 -5.09
C TYR A 31 -5.44 -13.40 -3.94
N LEU A 32 -4.40 -12.96 -3.23
CA LEU A 32 -3.84 -13.71 -2.11
C LEU A 32 -4.82 -13.79 -0.94
N ALA A 33 -5.57 -12.72 -0.70
CA ALA A 33 -6.56 -12.70 0.36
C ALA A 33 -7.72 -13.67 0.09
N GLU A 34 -8.17 -13.79 -1.16
CA GLU A 34 -9.17 -14.79 -1.56
C GLU A 34 -8.59 -16.21 -1.55
N LYS A 35 -7.39 -16.41 -2.11
CA LYS A 35 -6.77 -17.73 -2.21
C LYS A 35 -6.54 -18.38 -0.85
N TYR A 36 -6.13 -17.59 0.14
CA TYR A 36 -5.82 -18.08 1.48
C TYR A 36 -6.93 -17.86 2.49
N ASP A 37 -8.06 -17.28 2.09
CA ASP A 37 -9.19 -16.94 2.95
C ASP A 37 -8.76 -16.13 4.20
N ARG A 38 -7.94 -15.10 3.98
CA ARG A 38 -7.34 -14.27 5.02
C ARG A 38 -7.43 -12.80 4.66
N PHE A 39 -7.52 -11.94 5.66
CA PHE A 39 -7.49 -10.47 5.52
C PHE A 39 -8.70 -9.85 4.78
N LEU A 40 -9.62 -10.65 4.26
CA LEU A 40 -10.95 -10.21 3.82
C LEU A 40 -12.00 -10.75 4.77
N ARG A 41 -12.93 -9.90 5.20
CA ARG A 41 -14.12 -10.34 5.92
C ARG A 41 -15.05 -11.10 4.96
N HIS A 42 -15.97 -11.91 5.49
CA HIS A 42 -16.98 -12.60 4.65
C HIS A 42 -18.26 -11.78 4.45
N ASP A 43 -18.55 -10.84 5.37
CA ASP A 43 -19.71 -9.97 5.21
C ASP A 43 -19.59 -9.14 3.92
N PRO A 44 -20.59 -9.15 3.03
CA PRO A 44 -20.51 -8.44 1.75
C PRO A 44 -20.30 -6.93 1.89
N LYS A 45 -20.81 -6.30 2.95
CA LYS A 45 -20.64 -4.85 3.16
C LYS A 45 -19.20 -4.56 3.61
N GLU A 46 -18.66 -5.34 4.55
CA GLU A 46 -17.27 -5.21 4.99
C GLU A 46 -16.25 -5.51 3.87
N ARG A 47 -16.54 -6.50 2.99
CA ARG A 47 -15.74 -6.75 1.77
C ARG A 47 -15.76 -5.55 0.83
N SER A 48 -16.95 -5.00 0.60
CA SER A 48 -17.12 -3.81 -0.24
C SER A 48 -16.34 -2.63 0.32
N GLU A 49 -16.38 -2.41 1.63
CA GLU A 49 -15.58 -1.36 2.27
C GLU A 49 -14.08 -1.59 2.06
N THR A 50 -13.58 -2.80 2.28
CA THR A 50 -12.16 -3.13 2.04
C THR A 50 -11.76 -2.83 0.59
N LEU A 51 -12.60 -3.23 -0.37
CA LEU A 51 -12.36 -2.96 -1.79
C LEU A 51 -12.35 -1.46 -2.11
N GLN A 52 -13.30 -0.69 -1.57
CA GLN A 52 -13.36 0.76 -1.74
C GLN A 52 -12.05 1.43 -1.30
N TRP A 53 -11.51 1.04 -0.14
CA TRP A 53 -10.29 1.60 0.39
C TRP A 53 -9.03 1.13 -0.34
N LEU A 54 -9.00 -0.13 -0.78
CA LEU A 54 -7.95 -0.62 -1.66
C LEU A 54 -7.90 0.18 -2.96
N MET A 55 -9.05 0.42 -3.58
CA MET A 55 -9.15 1.22 -4.81
C MET A 55 -8.83 2.69 -4.57
N PHE A 56 -9.19 3.25 -3.40
CA PHE A 56 -8.78 4.59 -3.00
C PHE A 56 -7.25 4.72 -2.90
N GLN A 57 -6.57 3.70 -2.35
CA GLN A 57 -5.11 3.67 -2.29
C GLN A 57 -4.50 3.56 -3.70
N MET A 58 -5.02 2.66 -4.54
CA MET A 58 -4.50 2.41 -5.89
C MET A 58 -4.72 3.59 -6.85
N GLY A 59 -5.89 4.23 -6.81
CA GLY A 59 -6.24 5.35 -7.71
C GLY A 59 -5.90 6.74 -7.18
N GLY A 60 -5.80 6.90 -5.86
CA GLY A 60 -5.55 8.19 -5.22
C GLY A 60 -4.12 8.29 -4.68
N ILE A 61 -3.86 7.62 -3.56
CA ILE A 61 -2.65 7.83 -2.77
C ILE A 61 -1.39 7.48 -3.56
N GLY A 62 -1.34 6.28 -4.14
CA GLY A 62 -0.15 5.78 -4.85
C GLY A 62 0.29 6.72 -5.99
N PRO A 63 -0.60 7.03 -6.96
CA PRO A 63 -0.26 7.90 -8.08
C PRO A 63 0.13 9.32 -7.64
N MET A 64 -0.62 9.94 -6.73
CA MET A 64 -0.34 11.32 -6.31
C MET A 64 0.99 11.43 -5.55
N MET A 65 1.28 10.47 -4.68
CA MET A 65 2.56 10.43 -3.98
C MET A 65 3.72 10.16 -4.93
N GLY A 66 3.54 9.30 -5.94
CA GLY A 66 4.53 9.07 -7.00
C GLY A 66 4.87 10.34 -7.77
N GLN A 67 3.87 11.14 -8.15
CA GLN A 67 4.09 12.42 -8.81
C GLN A 67 4.78 13.43 -7.90
N ALA A 68 4.34 13.55 -6.63
CA ALA A 68 4.98 14.44 -5.66
C ALA A 68 6.47 14.09 -5.50
N MET A 69 6.80 12.81 -5.38
CA MET A 69 8.17 12.33 -5.27
C MET A 69 8.98 12.62 -6.54
N PHE A 70 8.44 12.38 -7.73
CA PHE A 70 9.12 12.70 -8.98
C PHE A 70 9.50 14.19 -9.06
N PHE A 71 8.54 15.09 -8.87
CA PHE A 71 8.82 16.52 -9.00
C PHE A 71 9.78 17.04 -7.92
N GLN A 72 9.66 16.54 -6.68
CA GLN A 72 10.53 16.99 -5.58
C GLN A 72 11.94 16.39 -5.62
N ARG A 73 12.07 15.11 -5.98
CA ARG A 73 13.31 14.35 -5.81
C ARG A 73 14.06 14.09 -7.10
N ILE A 74 13.40 14.28 -8.25
CA ILE A 74 14.01 14.03 -9.56
C ILE A 74 14.03 15.34 -10.36
N ALA A 75 12.87 15.94 -10.65
CA ALA A 75 12.79 17.08 -11.56
C ALA A 75 13.50 18.32 -10.99
N LYS A 76 13.15 18.73 -9.76
CA LYS A 76 13.78 19.90 -9.10
C LYS A 76 15.31 19.78 -8.98
N PRO A 77 15.88 18.68 -8.45
CA PRO A 77 17.34 18.53 -8.39
C PRO A 77 18.03 18.48 -9.76
N SER A 78 17.31 18.12 -10.83
CA SER A 78 17.85 18.08 -12.20
C SER A 78 17.80 19.44 -12.91
N GLY A 79 17.29 20.49 -12.26
CA GLY A 79 17.12 21.82 -12.86
C GLY A 79 15.75 22.06 -13.51
N ASP A 80 14.90 21.04 -13.59
CA ASP A 80 13.55 21.10 -14.17
C ASP A 80 12.48 21.39 -13.10
N GLU A 81 12.71 22.42 -12.28
CA GLU A 81 11.76 22.76 -11.22
C GLU A 81 10.45 23.34 -11.79
N VAL A 82 9.33 22.73 -11.40
CA VAL A 82 7.97 23.20 -11.73
C VAL A 82 7.20 23.45 -10.43
N PRO A 83 7.27 24.66 -9.84
CA PRO A 83 6.71 24.94 -8.51
C PRO A 83 5.23 24.60 -8.37
N TYR A 84 4.41 24.96 -9.37
CA TYR A 84 2.98 24.64 -9.38
C TYR A 84 2.69 23.14 -9.30
N ALA A 85 3.46 22.31 -10.02
CA ALA A 85 3.28 20.87 -10.00
C ALA A 85 3.65 20.29 -8.62
N ILE A 86 4.76 20.75 -8.05
CA ILE A 86 5.19 20.36 -6.69
C ILE A 86 4.06 20.68 -5.69
N ASP A 87 3.58 21.92 -5.67
CA ASP A 87 2.54 22.34 -4.73
C ASP A 87 1.25 21.53 -4.91
N ARG A 88 0.82 21.34 -6.16
CA ARG A 88 -0.37 20.55 -6.49
C ARG A 88 -0.28 19.13 -5.94
N TYR A 89 0.75 18.37 -6.29
CA TYR A 89 0.84 16.95 -5.93
C TYR A 89 1.15 16.73 -4.45
N VAL A 90 1.92 17.62 -3.83
CA VAL A 90 2.19 17.56 -2.39
C VAL A 90 0.94 17.86 -1.58
N ASN A 91 0.19 18.91 -1.94
CA ASN A 91 -1.04 19.25 -1.22
C ASN A 91 -2.11 18.18 -1.40
N GLU A 92 -2.22 17.60 -2.60
CA GLU A 92 -3.15 16.49 -2.84
C GLU A 92 -2.75 15.24 -2.04
N THR A 93 -1.46 14.89 -2.01
CA THR A 93 -0.97 13.78 -1.18
C THR A 93 -1.29 13.99 0.30
N ARG A 94 -1.08 15.20 0.83
CA ARG A 94 -1.45 15.56 2.22
C ARG A 94 -2.95 15.42 2.46
N ARG A 95 -3.79 15.88 1.53
CA ARG A 95 -5.26 15.78 1.62
C ARG A 95 -5.70 14.31 1.70
N LEU A 96 -5.14 13.46 0.85
CA LEU A 96 -5.45 12.03 0.81
C LEU A 96 -4.98 11.30 2.08
N LEU A 97 -3.77 11.58 2.57
CA LEU A 97 -3.28 11.02 3.85
C LEU A 97 -4.12 11.48 5.04
N LYS A 98 -4.59 12.72 5.04
CA LYS A 98 -5.52 13.22 6.07
C LYS A 98 -6.86 12.47 6.04
N GLN A 99 -7.35 12.07 4.87
CA GLN A 99 -8.56 11.26 4.75
C GLN A 99 -8.36 9.88 5.39
N VAL A 100 -7.20 9.25 5.18
CA VAL A 100 -6.85 7.97 5.83
C VAL A 100 -6.77 8.11 7.34
N GLY A 101 -6.06 9.13 7.84
CA GLY A 101 -5.86 9.34 9.28
C GLY A 101 -7.13 9.68 10.06
N ARG A 102 -8.21 10.09 9.40
CA ARG A 102 -9.54 10.30 10.02
C ARG A 102 -10.31 8.99 10.22
N ARG A 103 -9.90 7.90 9.56
CA ARG A 103 -10.58 6.62 9.70
C ARG A 103 -10.13 5.96 11.02
N PRO A 104 -11.05 5.54 11.89
CA PRO A 104 -10.72 4.60 12.95
C PRO A 104 -10.12 3.36 12.29
N THR A 105 -8.91 2.98 12.65
CA THR A 105 -8.27 1.78 12.12
C THR A 105 -9.21 0.60 12.36
N LEU A 106 -9.61 -0.12 11.30
CA LEU A 106 -10.31 -1.41 11.42
C LEU A 106 -9.43 -2.48 12.11
N ALA A 107 -8.18 -2.13 12.46
CA ALA A 107 -7.28 -2.90 13.29
C ALA A 107 -7.71 -2.99 14.78
N SER A 108 -8.99 -2.79 15.10
CA SER A 108 -9.55 -3.19 16.39
C SER A 108 -9.77 -4.72 16.50
N GLY A 109 -9.32 -5.49 15.50
CA GLY A 109 -9.11 -6.93 15.60
C GLY A 109 -7.66 -7.24 15.91
N GLU A 110 -7.22 -6.91 17.12
CA GLU A 110 -5.99 -7.40 17.73
C GLU A 110 -6.12 -8.93 17.93
N ASN A 111 -6.12 -9.72 16.84
CA ASN A 111 -6.07 -11.20 16.86
C ASN A 111 -5.96 -11.89 15.48
N ASP A 112 -5.99 -11.21 14.34
CA ASP A 112 -6.02 -11.89 13.02
C ASP A 112 -4.62 -12.26 12.44
N LEU A 113 -3.55 -12.14 13.24
CA LEU A 113 -2.22 -12.68 12.92
C LEU A 113 -1.90 -13.86 13.83
N PRO A 114 -1.86 -15.12 13.34
CA PRO A 114 -1.36 -16.22 14.14
C PRO A 114 0.12 -15.95 14.46
N GLY A 115 0.45 -15.73 15.74
CA GLY A 115 1.81 -15.49 16.22
C GLY A 115 2.14 -14.07 16.70
N ALA A 116 1.15 -13.18 16.89
CA ALA A 116 1.39 -11.80 17.36
C ALA A 116 1.84 -11.68 18.84
N GLU A 117 1.99 -12.79 19.58
CA GLU A 117 2.46 -12.75 20.98
C GLU A 117 4.00 -12.65 21.12
N GLU A 118 4.79 -12.77 20.04
CA GLU A 118 6.26 -12.74 20.13
C GLU A 118 6.95 -11.42 19.73
N SER A 119 6.22 -10.32 19.51
CA SER A 119 6.85 -9.04 19.10
C SER A 119 7.51 -8.25 20.24
N GLY A 120 7.57 -8.79 21.46
CA GLY A 120 8.26 -8.16 22.61
C GLY A 120 9.79 -8.18 22.55
N ARG A 121 10.41 -8.71 21.50
CA ARG A 121 11.86 -9.00 21.44
C ARG A 121 12.74 -8.01 20.65
N TRP A 122 12.22 -6.86 20.23
CA TRP A 122 13.00 -5.86 19.46
C TRP A 122 13.15 -4.49 20.15
N ALA A 123 13.21 -4.46 21.49
CA ALA A 123 13.67 -3.27 22.18
C ALA A 123 15.17 -3.05 21.88
N LEU A 124 15.48 -1.97 21.14
CA LEU A 124 16.86 -1.51 20.94
C LEU A 124 17.52 -1.26 22.31
N PRO A 125 18.74 -1.77 22.57
CA PRO A 125 19.39 -1.57 23.87
C PRO A 125 19.72 -0.08 24.07
N GLY A 126 18.99 0.56 24.98
CA GLY A 126 19.32 1.88 25.49
C GLY A 126 20.70 1.88 26.15
N LYS A 127 21.54 2.85 25.78
CA LYS A 127 22.85 3.07 26.38
C LYS A 127 22.73 3.23 27.90
N ARG A 128 23.41 2.36 28.66
CA ARG A 128 23.69 2.57 30.08
C ARG A 128 25.05 3.26 30.26
N GLY A 129 25.09 4.23 31.17
CA GLY A 129 26.30 4.78 31.83
C GLY A 129 26.79 6.10 31.22
N ARG A 130 27.10 7.15 31.98
CA ARG A 130 27.29 7.34 33.43
C ARG A 130 26.58 8.60 33.90
#